data_AF-A0A3A4ZQC8-F1
#
_entry.id   AF-A0A3A4ZQC8-F1
#
_cell.length_a   1.000
_cell.length_b   1.000
_cell.length_c   1.000
_cell.angle_alpha   90.00
_cell.angle_beta   90.00
_cell.angle_gamma   90.00
#
_symmetry.space_group_name_H-M   'P 1'
#
loop_
_entity.id
_entity.type
_entity.pdbx_description
1 polymer ?
#
loop_
_entity_poly.entity_id
_entity_poly.type
_entity_poly.pdbx_seq_one_letter_code
_entity_poly.pdbx_strand_id
1 'polypeptide(L)'
;MPIYPIIFWRDARLFYQRGLLVQTWKKYGPDVKAGLKWKLLGGIASNWNERTFYKKSKLKILAPTVFSFFGLVNIQKTGDKVPMEPKDVYCQFLDLTNLEAGVSTHTFYNNGHFFVIDGHIVIVDYGNPRIHPVLVKYDDKIYEEFNFFYSKWSDAYKRQLIH
;
A
#
# COMPACT_ATOMS: atom_id res chain seq x y z
N MET A 1 37.99 45.72 -30.48
CA MET A 1 37.46 44.60 -29.67
C MET A 1 36.29 43.97 -30.41
N PRO A 2 36.37 42.73 -30.91
CA PRO A 2 35.19 42.07 -31.49
C PRO A 2 34.52 41.16 -30.45
N ILE A 3 33.31 41.52 -30.01
CA ILE A 3 32.47 40.77 -29.04
C ILE A 3 31.53 39.80 -29.79
N TYR A 4 32.04 39.07 -30.80
CA TYR A 4 31.19 38.24 -31.67
C TYR A 4 31.29 36.71 -31.54
N PRO A 5 32.32 36.07 -30.92
CA PRO A 5 32.32 34.60 -30.83
C PRO A 5 31.47 34.05 -29.68
N ILE A 6 31.16 34.83 -28.63
CA ILE A 6 30.57 34.29 -27.39
C ILE A 6 29.07 33.97 -27.52
N ILE A 7 28.31 34.74 -28.30
CA ILE A 7 26.86 34.55 -28.44
C ILE A 7 26.54 33.29 -29.26
N PHE A 8 27.30 33.04 -30.33
CA PHE A 8 27.08 31.90 -31.23
C PHE A 8 27.25 30.53 -30.53
N TRP A 9 28.25 30.39 -29.65
CA TRP A 9 28.46 29.16 -28.90
C TRP A 9 27.40 28.91 -27.81
N ARG A 10 26.80 29.97 -27.24
CA ARG A 10 25.71 29.84 -26.27
C ARG A 10 24.45 29.27 -26.92
N ASP A 11 24.13 29.74 -28.11
CA ASP A 11 22.94 29.31 -28.84
C ASP A 11 23.11 27.92 -29.45
N ALA A 12 24.31 27.56 -29.92
CA ALA A 12 24.63 26.20 -30.36
C ALA A 12 24.52 25.16 -29.22
N ARG A 13 25.00 25.51 -28.01
CA ARG A 13 24.85 24.66 -26.81
C ARG A 13 23.40 24.46 -26.42
N LEU A 14 22.57 25.52 -26.47
CA LEU A 14 21.14 25.44 -26.20
C LEU A 14 20.41 24.60 -27.25
N PHE A 15 20.79 24.69 -28.53
CA PHE A 15 20.23 23.86 -29.60
C PHE A 15 20.59 22.38 -29.44
N TYR A 16 21.85 22.07 -29.09
CA TYR A 16 22.29 20.71 -28.82
C TYR A 16 21.61 20.11 -27.57
N GLN A 17 21.48 20.89 -26.49
CA GLN A 17 20.76 20.48 -25.28
C GLN A 17 19.26 20.26 -25.55
N ARG A 18 18.61 21.11 -26.36
CA ARG A 18 17.23 20.92 -26.80
C ARG A 18 17.08 19.70 -27.71
N GLY A 19 18.04 19.45 -28.60
CA GLY A 19 18.09 18.25 -29.44
C GLY A 19 18.19 16.97 -28.61
N LEU A 20 19.07 16.94 -27.60
CA LEU A 20 19.19 15.84 -26.64
C LEU A 20 17.92 15.67 -25.79
N LEU A 21 17.29 16.75 -25.35
CA LEU A 21 16.01 16.72 -24.62
C LEU A 21 14.88 16.16 -25.48
N VAL A 22 14.77 16.55 -26.74
CA VAL A 22 13.76 16.01 -27.67
C VAL A 22 14.04 14.54 -27.98
N GLN A 23 15.31 14.15 -28.14
CA GLN A 23 15.67 12.74 -28.38
C GLN A 23 15.43 11.86 -27.15
N THR A 24 15.77 12.34 -25.95
CA THR A 24 15.44 11.64 -24.68
C THR A 24 13.92 11.58 -24.46
N TRP A 25 13.16 12.63 -24.79
CA TRP A 25 11.69 12.59 -24.74
C TRP A 25 11.08 11.63 -25.78
N LYS A 26 11.63 11.55 -26.99
CA LYS A 26 11.19 10.56 -27.99
C LYS A 26 11.53 9.13 -27.58
N LYS A 27 12.68 8.93 -26.92
CA LYS A 27 13.18 7.61 -26.51
C LYS A 27 12.53 7.08 -25.23
N TYR A 28 12.29 7.95 -24.23
CA TYR A 28 11.81 7.56 -22.89
C TYR A 28 10.43 8.12 -22.54
N GLY A 29 9.96 9.17 -23.22
CA GLY A 29 8.66 9.79 -22.96
C GLY A 29 7.44 8.88 -23.19
N PRO A 30 7.42 7.98 -24.20
CA PRO A 30 6.35 7.00 -24.35
C PRO A 30 6.27 6.02 -23.17
N ASP A 31 7.41 5.52 -22.70
CA ASP A 31 7.50 4.57 -21.59
C ASP A 31 7.15 5.21 -20.24
N VAL A 32 7.56 6.47 -20.03
CA VAL A 32 7.18 7.25 -18.84
C VAL A 32 5.68 7.55 -18.83
N LYS A 33 5.08 7.87 -19.99
CA LYS A 33 3.62 8.08 -20.10
C LYS A 33 2.84 6.78 -19.93
N ALA A 34 3.32 5.66 -20.48
CA ALA A 34 2.74 4.36 -20.26
C ALA A 34 2.80 4.00 -18.77
N GLY A 35 3.96 4.12 -18.13
CA GLY A 35 4.14 3.86 -16.70
C GLY A 35 3.28 4.73 -15.79
N LEU A 36 3.16 6.03 -16.10
CA LEU A 36 2.31 6.94 -15.32
C LEU A 36 0.81 6.61 -15.47
N LYS A 37 0.35 6.34 -16.70
CA LYS A 37 -1.03 5.94 -16.97
C LYS A 37 -1.36 4.60 -16.29
N TRP A 38 -0.47 3.60 -16.38
CA TRP A 38 -0.65 2.32 -15.72
C TRP A 38 -0.70 2.44 -14.19
N LYS A 39 0.16 3.27 -13.60
CA LYS A 39 0.13 3.53 -12.15
C LYS A 39 -1.14 4.24 -11.69
N LEU A 40 -1.60 5.23 -12.44
CA LEU A 40 -2.85 5.94 -12.15
C LEU A 40 -4.07 5.01 -12.28
N LEU A 41 -4.18 4.27 -13.39
CA LEU A 41 -5.27 3.32 -13.59
C LEU A 41 -5.24 2.17 -12.58
N GLY A 42 -4.04 1.71 -12.20
CA GLY A 42 -3.85 0.70 -11.15
C GLY A 42 -4.32 1.19 -9.78
N GLY A 43 -3.99 2.43 -9.41
CA GLY A 43 -4.47 3.04 -8.16
C GLY A 43 -5.99 3.18 -8.13
N ILE A 44 -6.60 3.66 -9.22
CA ILE A 44 -8.07 3.76 -9.33
C ILE A 44 -8.73 2.38 -9.20
N ALA A 45 -8.19 1.37 -9.88
CA ALA A 45 -8.72 0.01 -9.82
C ALA A 45 -8.60 -0.58 -8.40
N SER A 46 -7.48 -0.37 -7.71
CA SER A 46 -7.30 -0.80 -6.32
C SER A 46 -8.33 -0.14 -5.40
N ASN A 47 -8.47 1.19 -5.48
CA ASN A 47 -9.43 1.94 -4.68
C ASN A 47 -10.88 1.49 -4.94
N TRP A 48 -11.20 1.20 -6.21
CA TRP A 48 -12.52 0.69 -6.59
C TRP A 48 -12.79 -0.69 -6.00
N ASN A 49 -11.79 -1.57 -5.98
CA ASN A 49 -11.88 -2.89 -5.37
C ASN A 49 -12.08 -2.79 -3.86
N GLU A 50 -11.36 -1.90 -3.17
CA GLU A 50 -11.55 -1.64 -1.73
C GLU A 50 -12.99 -1.21 -1.45
N ARG A 51 -13.47 -0.20 -2.18
CA ARG A 51 -14.83 0.30 -2.00
C ARG A 51 -15.89 -0.78 -2.27
N THR A 52 -15.71 -1.53 -3.35
CA THR A 52 -16.65 -2.59 -3.76
C THR A 52 -16.67 -3.71 -2.72
N PHE A 53 -15.49 -4.13 -2.25
CA PHE A 53 -15.36 -5.14 -1.22
C PHE A 53 -15.99 -4.66 0.09
N TYR A 54 -15.64 -3.47 0.58
CA TYR A 54 -16.19 -2.91 1.81
C TYR A 54 -17.72 -2.83 1.79
N LYS A 55 -18.30 -2.33 0.69
CA LYS A 55 -19.76 -2.25 0.54
C LYS A 55 -20.44 -3.62 0.60
N LYS A 56 -19.77 -4.66 0.07
CA LYS A 56 -20.29 -6.02 0.02
C LYS A 56 -20.15 -6.75 1.35
N SER A 57 -18.98 -6.68 1.97
CA SER A 57 -18.63 -7.50 3.13
C SER A 57 -18.93 -6.83 4.46
N LYS A 58 -18.72 -5.51 4.57
CA LYS A 58 -18.88 -4.72 5.81
C LYS A 58 -18.23 -5.38 7.03
N LEU A 59 -17.07 -6.01 6.82
CA LEU A 59 -16.31 -6.69 7.87
C LEU A 59 -15.90 -5.69 8.96
N LYS A 60 -15.90 -6.15 10.22
CA LYS A 60 -15.60 -5.31 11.38
C LYS A 60 -14.15 -4.83 11.39
N ILE A 61 -13.24 -5.63 10.86
CA ILE A 61 -11.80 -5.31 10.79
C ILE A 61 -11.42 -4.37 9.64
N LEU A 62 -12.37 -3.83 8.86
CA LEU A 62 -12.05 -3.00 7.69
C LEU A 62 -12.37 -1.54 7.92
N ALA A 63 -11.44 -0.65 7.53
CA ALA A 63 -11.70 0.78 7.55
C ALA A 63 -12.78 1.12 6.52
N PRO A 64 -13.80 1.92 6.88
CA PRO A 64 -14.76 2.42 5.91
C PRO A 64 -14.06 3.18 4.79
N THR A 65 -14.29 2.75 3.56
CA THR A 65 -13.72 3.38 2.36
C THR A 65 -14.75 4.32 1.73
N VAL A 66 -14.56 5.63 1.93
CA VAL A 66 -15.36 6.69 1.30
C VAL A 66 -14.61 7.22 0.08
N PHE A 67 -15.34 7.45 -1.00
CA PHE A 67 -14.75 7.72 -2.33
C PHE A 67 -14.90 9.20 -2.68
N SER A 68 -13.81 9.85 -3.13
CA SER A 68 -13.78 11.28 -3.48
C SER A 68 -13.49 11.54 -4.97
N PHE A 69 -13.88 12.73 -5.43
CA PHE A 69 -13.94 13.30 -6.79
C PHE A 69 -13.16 12.50 -7.86
N PHE A 70 -13.89 11.74 -8.68
CA PHE A 70 -13.43 10.91 -9.82
C PHE A 70 -12.67 9.60 -9.50
N GLY A 71 -12.63 9.16 -8.24
CA GLY A 71 -12.09 7.84 -7.88
C GLY A 71 -10.58 7.74 -7.84
N LEU A 72 -9.94 8.90 -7.78
CA LEU A 72 -8.50 9.04 -7.65
C LEU A 72 -8.04 9.01 -6.19
N VAL A 73 -8.93 9.25 -5.23
CA VAL A 73 -8.57 9.37 -3.80
C VAL A 73 -9.51 8.54 -2.94
N ASN A 74 -8.93 7.59 -2.21
CA ASN A 74 -9.60 6.88 -1.12
C ASN A 74 -9.51 7.72 0.15
N ILE A 75 -10.65 7.97 0.77
CA ILE A 75 -10.73 8.57 2.10
C ILE A 75 -11.14 7.45 3.06
N GLN A 76 -10.17 6.95 3.80
CA GLN A 76 -10.37 5.96 4.85
C GLN A 76 -10.19 6.64 6.20
N LYS A 77 -11.13 6.40 7.12
CA LYS A 77 -10.98 6.84 8.51
C LYS A 77 -9.92 5.97 9.16
N THR A 78 -8.76 6.54 9.45
CA THR A 78 -7.69 5.88 10.22
C THR A 78 -7.72 6.35 11.67
N GLY A 79 -7.32 5.48 12.59
CA GLY A 79 -7.09 5.82 14.00
C GLY A 79 -5.61 5.96 14.32
N ASP A 80 -5.23 5.56 15.53
CA ASP A 80 -3.83 5.47 15.92
C ASP A 80 -3.15 4.28 15.22
N LYS A 81 -1.84 4.38 14.99
CA LYS A 81 -1.09 3.23 14.45
C LYS A 81 -1.09 2.09 15.47
N VAL A 82 -1.11 0.85 14.97
CA VAL A 82 -0.96 -0.31 15.85
C VAL A 82 0.38 -0.23 16.61
N PRO A 83 0.38 -0.31 17.95
CA PRO A 83 1.56 -0.15 18.80
C PRO A 83 2.41 -1.43 18.86
N MET A 84 2.64 -2.06 17.70
CA MET A 84 3.37 -3.31 17.57
C MET A 84 4.39 -3.21 16.44
N GLU A 85 5.43 -4.03 16.52
CA GLU A 85 6.37 -4.18 15.41
C GLU A 85 5.69 -4.87 14.22
N PRO A 86 6.01 -4.46 12.97
CA PRO A 86 5.38 -5.04 11.77
C PRO A 86 5.45 -6.57 11.70
N LYS A 87 6.57 -7.15 12.16
CA LYS A 87 6.77 -8.60 12.20
C LYS A 87 5.83 -9.31 13.18
N ASP A 88 5.50 -8.67 14.32
CA ASP A 88 4.65 -9.26 15.34
C ASP A 88 3.19 -9.22 14.90
N VAL A 89 2.76 -8.11 14.27
CA VAL A 89 1.46 -8.02 13.59
C VAL A 89 1.33 -9.13 12.54
N TYR A 90 2.29 -9.24 11.63
CA TYR A 90 2.27 -10.26 10.58
C TYR A 90 2.20 -11.69 11.14
N CYS A 91 3.03 -11.98 12.14
CA CYS A 91 3.03 -13.28 12.81
C CYS A 91 1.70 -13.60 13.49
N GLN A 92 1.08 -12.62 14.14
CA GLN A 92 -0.22 -12.80 14.75
C GLN A 92 -1.30 -13.06 13.70
N PHE A 93 -1.28 -12.34 12.57
CA PHE A 93 -2.19 -12.62 11.45
C PHE A 93 -2.01 -14.06 10.93
N LEU A 94 -0.77 -14.54 10.79
CA LEU A 94 -0.52 -15.94 10.43
C LEU A 94 -1.12 -16.90 11.45
N ASP A 95 -0.91 -16.68 12.75
CA ASP A 95 -1.42 -17.56 13.80
C ASP A 95 -2.98 -17.53 13.86
N LEU A 96 -3.60 -16.35 13.74
CA LEU A 96 -5.05 -16.19 13.75
C LEU A 96 -5.71 -16.82 12.52
N THR A 97 -5.07 -16.74 11.35
CA THR A 97 -5.62 -17.19 10.06
C THR A 97 -5.14 -18.59 9.65
N ASN A 98 -4.57 -19.39 10.55
CA ASN A 98 -4.00 -20.70 10.23
C ASN A 98 -3.05 -20.65 9.02
N LEU A 99 -2.18 -19.64 9.00
CA LEU A 99 -1.19 -19.33 7.95
C LEU A 99 -1.78 -18.80 6.63
N GLU A 100 -3.09 -18.67 6.48
CA GLU A 100 -3.71 -18.23 5.21
C GLU A 100 -3.40 -16.76 4.87
N ALA A 101 -3.10 -15.91 5.85
CA ALA A 101 -2.55 -14.57 5.62
C ALA A 101 -1.22 -14.57 4.83
N GLY A 102 -0.55 -15.73 4.72
CA GLY A 102 0.63 -15.94 3.86
C GLY A 102 0.39 -15.66 2.37
N VAL A 103 -0.87 -15.59 1.92
CA VAL A 103 -1.23 -15.29 0.52
C VAL A 103 -0.77 -13.90 0.06
N SER A 104 -0.56 -12.95 0.98
CA SER A 104 -0.04 -11.62 0.65
C SER A 104 0.84 -11.04 1.74
N THR A 105 2.14 -11.31 1.65
CA THR A 105 3.15 -10.69 2.52
C THR A 105 3.09 -9.17 2.46
N HIS A 106 2.93 -8.57 1.27
CA HIS A 106 2.91 -7.11 1.13
C HIS A 106 1.77 -6.44 1.91
N THR A 107 0.56 -7.01 1.89
CA THR A 107 -0.56 -6.43 2.63
C THR A 107 -0.41 -6.64 4.13
N PHE A 108 -0.03 -7.85 4.57
CA PHE A 108 -0.02 -8.17 5.99
C PHE A 108 1.28 -7.82 6.75
N TYR A 109 2.38 -7.57 6.04
CA TYR A 109 3.67 -7.19 6.65
C TYR A 109 3.85 -5.68 6.82
N ASN A 110 3.12 -4.87 6.05
CA ASN A 110 3.25 -3.42 6.13
C ASN A 110 2.41 -2.86 7.30
N ASN A 111 3.07 -2.46 8.38
CA ASN A 111 2.39 -1.85 9.54
C ASN A 111 1.64 -0.54 9.19
N GLY A 112 1.96 0.09 8.04
CA GLY A 112 1.21 1.23 7.53
C GLY A 112 -0.25 0.93 7.17
N HIS A 113 -0.64 -0.34 7.12
CA HIS A 113 -2.00 -0.75 6.78
C HIS A 113 -2.89 -1.04 8.00
N PHE A 114 -2.35 -0.94 9.23
CA PHE A 114 -3.06 -1.34 10.44
C PHE A 114 -3.20 -0.17 11.41
N PHE A 115 -4.43 0.04 11.86
CA PHE A 115 -4.79 1.11 12.79
C PHE A 115 -5.65 0.56 13.93
N VAL A 116 -5.73 1.32 15.02
CA VAL A 116 -6.59 1.05 16.17
C VAL A 116 -7.73 2.07 16.17
N ILE A 117 -8.96 1.58 16.12
CA ILE A 117 -10.17 2.40 16.20
C ILE A 117 -11.08 1.76 17.26
N ASP A 118 -11.45 2.53 18.27
CA ASP A 118 -12.32 2.08 19.36
C ASP A 118 -11.83 0.79 20.05
N GLY A 119 -10.50 0.64 20.18
CA GLY A 119 -9.86 -0.52 20.80
C GLY A 119 -9.73 -1.75 19.91
N HIS A 120 -10.15 -1.69 18.64
CA HIS A 120 -10.08 -2.80 17.70
C HIS A 120 -9.11 -2.52 16.55
N ILE A 121 -8.52 -3.59 16.01
CA ILE A 121 -7.69 -3.47 14.82
C ILE A 121 -8.56 -3.23 13.58
N VAL A 122 -8.11 -2.30 12.76
CA VAL A 122 -8.74 -1.93 11.50
C VAL A 122 -7.69 -1.90 10.40
N ILE A 123 -8.02 -2.51 9.27
CA ILE A 123 -7.17 -2.67 8.10
C ILE A 123 -7.57 -1.63 7.04
N VAL A 124 -6.58 -0.97 6.45
CA VAL A 124 -6.69 -0.17 5.23
C VAL A 124 -5.95 -0.84 4.07
N ASP A 125 -6.06 -0.30 2.85
CA ASP A 125 -5.37 -0.82 1.66
C ASP A 125 -5.60 -2.33 1.41
N TYR A 126 -6.86 -2.73 1.51
CA TYR A 126 -7.31 -4.11 1.27
C TYR A 126 -7.79 -4.32 -0.18
N GLY A 127 -7.23 -3.58 -1.14
CA GLY A 127 -7.66 -3.60 -2.54
C GLY A 127 -7.28 -4.84 -3.32
N ASN A 128 -6.37 -5.67 -2.77
CA ASN A 128 -5.92 -6.91 -3.37
C ASN A 128 -6.99 -8.02 -3.25
N PRO A 129 -7.62 -8.47 -4.34
CA PRO A 129 -8.68 -9.48 -4.26
C PRO A 129 -8.23 -10.83 -3.68
N ARG A 130 -6.92 -11.13 -3.70
CA ARG A 130 -6.38 -12.39 -3.18
C ARG A 130 -6.53 -12.54 -1.67
N ILE A 131 -6.61 -11.45 -0.92
CA ILE A 131 -6.76 -11.50 0.55
C ILE A 131 -8.23 -11.54 0.99
N HIS A 132 -9.16 -11.18 0.10
CA HIS A 132 -10.58 -11.06 0.44
C HIS A 132 -11.19 -12.33 1.04
N PRO A 133 -10.91 -13.55 0.51
CA PRO A 133 -11.42 -14.77 1.12
C PRO A 133 -10.94 -14.98 2.56
N VAL A 134 -9.66 -14.65 2.82
CA VAL A 134 -9.06 -14.77 4.16
C VAL A 134 -9.72 -13.79 5.12
N LEU A 135 -9.87 -12.52 4.71
CA LEU A 135 -10.51 -11.50 5.54
C LEU A 135 -11.96 -11.85 5.86
N VAL A 136 -12.74 -12.30 4.88
CA VAL A 136 -14.13 -12.73 5.11
C VAL A 136 -14.20 -13.93 6.05
N LYS A 137 -13.31 -14.91 5.86
CA LYS A 137 -13.29 -16.15 6.65
C LYS A 137 -12.92 -15.90 8.11
N TYR A 138 -12.04 -14.95 8.39
CA TYR A 138 -11.45 -14.73 9.71
C TYR A 138 -11.85 -13.40 10.37
N ASP A 139 -12.83 -12.65 9.84
CA ASP A 139 -13.25 -11.35 10.38
C ASP A 139 -13.51 -11.38 11.88
N ASP A 140 -14.43 -12.25 12.32
CA ASP A 140 -14.81 -12.35 13.73
C ASP A 140 -13.62 -12.73 14.62
N LYS A 141 -12.85 -13.73 14.19
CA LYS A 141 -11.69 -14.20 14.95
C LYS A 141 -10.61 -13.13 15.09
N ILE A 142 -10.30 -12.41 14.01
CA ILE A 142 -9.34 -11.30 14.07
C ILE A 142 -9.90 -10.19 14.94
N TYR A 143 -11.18 -9.84 14.81
CA TYR A 143 -11.79 -8.77 15.60
C TYR A 143 -11.77 -9.04 17.11
N GLU A 144 -12.00 -10.30 17.51
CA GLU A 144 -12.15 -10.70 18.91
C GLU A 144 -10.83 -11.12 19.58
N GLU A 145 -9.93 -11.77 18.83
CA GLU A 145 -8.72 -12.38 19.40
C GLU A 145 -7.43 -11.60 19.10
N PHE A 146 -7.49 -10.50 18.33
CA PHE A 146 -6.29 -9.69 18.11
C PHE A 146 -5.77 -9.09 19.41
N ASN A 147 -4.47 -9.25 19.65
CA ASN A 147 -3.80 -8.93 20.91
C ASN A 147 -2.65 -7.97 20.65
N PHE A 148 -2.82 -6.71 21.08
CA PHE A 148 -1.83 -5.65 20.94
C PHE A 148 -0.52 -5.87 21.71
N PHE A 149 -0.48 -6.88 22.58
CA PHE A 149 0.71 -7.30 23.32
C PHE A 149 1.32 -8.61 22.79
N TYR A 150 0.87 -9.09 21.64
CA TYR A 150 1.44 -10.29 21.02
C TYR A 150 2.91 -10.05 20.69
N SER A 151 3.77 -10.99 21.12
CA SER A 151 5.16 -11.05 20.70
C SER A 151 5.57 -12.50 20.52
N LYS A 152 5.77 -12.90 19.26
CA LYS A 152 6.25 -14.25 18.91
C LYS A 152 7.66 -14.51 19.43
N TRP A 153 8.38 -13.44 19.74
CA TRP A 153 9.78 -13.46 20.16
C TRP A 153 9.96 -13.36 21.68
N SER A 154 8.85 -13.22 22.42
CA SER A 154 8.87 -13.31 23.88
C SER A 154 9.34 -14.70 24.33
N ASP A 155 10.02 -14.76 25.47
CA ASP A 155 10.52 -16.03 26.01
C ASP A 155 9.38 -16.99 26.40
N ALA A 156 8.16 -16.49 26.61
CA ALA A 156 6.98 -17.32 26.84
C ALA A 156 6.60 -18.12 25.60
N TYR A 157 6.66 -17.53 24.40
CA TYR A 157 6.34 -18.21 23.14
C TYR A 157 7.39 -19.28 22.81
N LYS A 158 8.68 -18.99 23.03
CA LYS A 158 9.76 -19.96 22.81
C LYS A 158 9.60 -21.23 23.66
N ARG A 159 9.06 -21.11 24.88
CA ARG A 159 8.82 -22.27 25.77
C ARG A 159 7.69 -23.17 25.28
N GLN A 160 6.70 -22.64 24.57
CA GLN A 160 5.59 -23.43 24.03
C GLN A 160 6.00 -24.30 22.83
N LEU A 161 7.09 -23.95 22.13
CA LEU A 161 7.60 -24.72 20.98
C LEU A 161 8.54 -25.88 21.35
N ILE A 162 8.88 -26.04 22.63
CA ILE A 162 9.82 -27.08 23.12
C ILE A 162 9.07 -28.33 23.64
N HIS A 163 7.74 -28.36 23.54
CA HIS A 163 6.89 -29.47 23.95
C HIS A 163 6.05 -29.99 22.78
#